data_AF-A0A8H3ZZB8-F1
#
_entry.id   AF-A0A8H3ZZB8-F1
#
_cell.length_a   1.000
_cell.length_b   1.000
_cell.length_c   1.000
_cell.angle_alpha   90.00
_cell.angle_beta   90.00
_cell.angle_gamma   90.00
#
_symmetry.space_group_name_H-M   'P 1'
#
loop_
_entity.id
_entity.type
_entity.pdbx_description
1 polymer ?
#
loop_
_entity_poly.entity_id
_entity_poly.type
_entity_poly.pdbx_seq_one_letter_code
_entity_poly.pdbx_strand_id
1 'polypeptide(L)'
;MSSANSYVSRLVIMWKQARLPWRQQIFVGSDLYGNEYYESNRLINGRKKRTVEMKEKKPLGEYNSDSLPVQWQSWLRHTRHEPPTAEVFSLD
;
A
#
# COMPACT_ATOMS: atom_id res chain seq x y z
N MET A 1 8.48 18.12 -19.30
CA MET A 1 7.84 17.02 -20.05
C MET A 1 7.02 16.12 -19.10
N SER A 2 6.17 16.68 -18.22
CA SER A 2 5.76 15.96 -16.98
C SER A 2 4.26 15.78 -16.76
N SER A 3 3.38 16.09 -17.73
CA SER A 3 1.93 15.98 -17.51
C SER A 3 1.34 14.65 -18.02
N ALA A 4 1.85 14.11 -19.14
CA ALA A 4 1.32 12.89 -19.76
C ALA A 4 1.47 11.62 -18.88
N ASN A 5 2.59 11.49 -18.17
CA ASN A 5 2.82 10.38 -17.24
C ASN A 5 1.81 10.39 -16.07
N SER A 6 1.24 11.55 -15.70
CA SER A 6 0.32 11.65 -14.56
C SER A 6 -1.05 11.01 -14.84
N TYR A 7 -1.56 11.13 -16.06
CA TYR A 7 -2.87 10.59 -16.43
C TYR A 7 -2.85 9.07 -16.59
N VAL A 8 -1.80 8.54 -17.23
CA VAL A 8 -1.62 7.09 -17.37
C VAL A 8 -1.44 6.45 -15.99
N SER A 9 -0.60 7.03 -15.13
CA SER A 9 -0.43 6.56 -13.76
C SER A 9 -1.73 6.62 -12.96
N ARG A 10 -2.56 7.66 -13.14
CA ARG A 10 -3.88 7.76 -12.48
C ARG A 10 -4.84 6.66 -12.93
N LEU A 11 -4.88 6.36 -14.22
CA LEU A 11 -5.68 5.24 -14.74
C LEU A 11 -5.19 3.89 -14.20
N VAL A 12 -3.87 3.68 -14.12
CA VAL A 12 -3.29 2.48 -13.51
C VAL A 12 -3.64 2.36 -12.02
N ILE A 13 -3.56 3.46 -11.27
CA ILE A 13 -3.94 3.49 -9.85
C ILE A 13 -5.43 3.20 -9.69
N MET A 14 -6.30 3.84 -10.49
CA MET A 14 -7.74 3.58 -10.48
C MET A 14 -8.03 2.12 -10.82
N TRP A 15 -7.36 1.56 -11.83
CA TRP A 15 -7.47 0.15 -12.16
C TRP A 15 -7.03 -0.72 -10.99
N LYS A 16 -5.92 -0.43 -10.31
CA LYS A 16 -5.40 -1.15 -9.13
C LYS A 16 -6.31 -1.01 -7.89
N GLN A 17 -7.06 0.09 -7.77
CA GLN A 17 -8.02 0.34 -6.68
C GLN A 17 -9.40 -0.27 -6.92
N ALA A 18 -9.74 -0.65 -8.15
CA ALA A 18 -11.03 -1.22 -8.48
C ALA A 18 -11.32 -2.50 -7.67
N ARG A 19 -12.46 -2.49 -6.96
CA ARG A 19 -12.93 -3.61 -6.13
C ARG A 19 -13.74 -4.60 -6.96
N LEU A 20 -13.02 -5.42 -7.71
CA LEU A 20 -13.60 -6.44 -8.58
C LEU A 20 -13.69 -7.79 -7.84
N PRO A 21 -14.76 -8.59 -8.00
CA PRO A 21 -14.98 -9.80 -7.21
C PRO A 21 -13.92 -10.90 -7.42
N TRP A 22 -13.23 -10.91 -8.57
CA TRP A 22 -12.11 -11.83 -8.83
C TRP A 22 -10.78 -11.35 -8.24
N ARG A 23 -10.68 -10.08 -7.85
CA ARG A 23 -9.45 -9.51 -7.33
C ARG A 23 -9.33 -9.79 -5.83
N GLN A 24 -8.21 -10.41 -5.44
CA GLN A 24 -7.96 -10.82 -4.05
C GLN A 24 -7.47 -9.67 -3.17
N GLN A 25 -6.72 -8.73 -3.74
CA GLN A 25 -6.09 -7.62 -3.03
C GLN A 25 -6.32 -6.30 -3.79
N ILE A 26 -6.62 -5.25 -3.07
CA ILE A 26 -6.91 -3.92 -3.60
C ILE A 26 -5.74 -3.01 -3.21
N PHE A 27 -5.22 -2.26 -4.17
CA PHE A 27 -4.18 -1.28 -3.90
C PHE A 27 -4.72 -0.15 -3.03
N VAL A 28 -3.99 0.20 -1.98
CA VAL A 28 -4.37 1.23 -1.01
C VAL A 28 -3.56 2.49 -1.22
N GLY A 29 -2.25 2.34 -1.37
CA GLY A 29 -1.33 3.45 -1.58
C GLY A 29 0.12 2.99 -1.65
N SER A 30 1.02 3.95 -1.79
CA SER A 30 2.46 3.72 -1.76
C SER A 30 3.15 4.73 -0.84
N ASP A 31 4.31 4.38 -0.32
CA ASP A 31 5.15 5.32 0.43
C ASP A 31 6.13 6.08 -0.47
N LEU A 32 6.94 6.95 0.13
CA LEU A 32 8.00 7.72 -0.55
C LEU A 32 9.14 6.83 -1.08
N TYR A 33 9.32 5.64 -0.50
CA TYR A 33 10.31 4.66 -0.93
C TYR A 33 9.83 3.81 -2.11
N GLY A 34 8.53 3.91 -2.44
CA GLY A 34 7.87 3.20 -3.53
C GLY A 34 7.38 1.79 -3.16
N ASN A 35 7.29 1.48 -1.87
CA ASN A 35 6.62 0.26 -1.41
C ASN A 35 5.11 0.40 -1.64
N GLU A 36 4.46 -0.67 -2.10
CA GLU A 36 3.04 -0.68 -2.40
C GLU A 36 2.27 -1.42 -1.30
N TYR A 37 1.15 -0.85 -0.86
CA TYR A 37 0.34 -1.38 0.22
C TYR A 37 -1.02 -1.84 -0.29
N TYR A 38 -1.43 -3.01 0.20
CA TYR A 38 -2.60 -3.71 -0.28
C TYR A 38 -3.49 -4.17 0.86
N GLU A 39 -4.81 -4.12 0.64
CA GLU A 39 -5.82 -4.66 1.55
C GLU A 39 -6.57 -5.80 0.85
N SER A 40 -6.82 -6.90 1.56
CA SER A 40 -7.59 -8.00 0.99
C SER A 40 -9.05 -7.59 0.75
N ASN A 41 -9.57 -7.99 -0.41
CA ASN A 41 -10.98 -7.80 -0.75
C ASN A 41 -11.89 -8.70 0.11
N ARG A 42 -11.36 -9.83 0.59
CA ARG A 42 -12.05 -10.79 1.45
C ARG A 42 -11.64 -10.61 2.91
N LEU A 43 -12.55 -10.97 3.81
CA LEU A 43 -12.24 -11.09 5.24
C LEU A 43 -11.56 -12.44 5.49
N ILE A 44 -10.45 -12.41 6.23
CA ILE A 44 -9.75 -13.59 6.75
C ILE A 44 -9.83 -13.48 8.27
N ASN A 45 -10.47 -14.45 8.93
CA ASN A 45 -10.69 -14.43 10.39
C ASN A 45 -11.38 -13.14 10.88
N GLY A 46 -12.40 -12.67 10.13
CA GLY A 46 -13.16 -11.48 10.48
C GLY A 46 -12.46 -10.13 10.24
N ARG A 47 -11.23 -10.14 9.67
CA ARG A 47 -10.47 -8.92 9.38
C ARG A 47 -9.96 -8.93 7.94
N LYS A 48 -9.82 -7.76 7.34
CA LYS A 48 -9.12 -7.67 6.05
C LYS A 48 -7.63 -7.78 6.28
N LYS A 49 -6.96 -8.68 5.59
CA LYS A 49 -5.51 -8.82 5.63
C LYS A 49 -4.86 -7.61 4.96
N ARG A 50 -3.87 -7.03 5.61
CA ARG A 50 -3.05 -5.92 5.07
C ARG A 50 -1.65 -6.44 4.77
N THR A 51 -1.12 -6.08 3.60
CA THR A 51 0.17 -6.56 3.13
C THR A 51 0.94 -5.43 2.44
N VAL A 52 2.26 -5.53 2.47
CA VAL A 52 3.17 -4.65 1.74
C VAL A 52 3.91 -5.45 0.69
N GLU A 53 4.05 -4.89 -0.50
CA GLU A 53 4.96 -5.33 -1.54
C GLU A 53 6.12 -4.36 -1.59
N MET A 54 7.30 -4.84 -1.20
CA MET A 54 8.51 -4.04 -1.17
C MET A 54 8.98 -3.76 -2.60
N LYS A 55 9.40 -2.52 -2.86
CA LYS A 55 9.97 -2.16 -4.17
C LYS A 55 11.23 -2.97 -4.45
N GLU A 56 12.08 -3.11 -3.44
CA GLU A 56 13.29 -3.93 -3.50
C GLU A 56 12.95 -5.38 -3.16
N LYS A 57 13.19 -6.29 -4.10
CA LYS A 57 13.02 -7.73 -3.89
C LYS A 57 14.26 -8.30 -3.22
N LYS A 58 14.14 -8.56 -1.92
CA LYS A 58 15.16 -9.22 -1.10
C LYS A 58 14.73 -10.64 -0.72
N PRO A 59 15.66 -11.52 -0.30
CA PRO A 59 15.33 -12.78 0.33
C PRO A 59 14.44 -12.57 1.58
N LEU A 60 13.57 -13.53 1.88
CA LEU A 60 12.59 -13.42 2.98
C LEU A 60 13.21 -13.08 4.35
N GLY A 61 14.43 -13.55 4.61
CA GLY A 61 15.13 -13.31 5.88
C GLY A 61 15.73 -11.91 6.04
N GLU A 62 15.78 -11.11 4.97
CA GLU A 62 16.41 -9.78 4.97
C GLU A 62 15.41 -8.63 5.11
N TYR A 63 14.11 -8.93 5.12
CA TYR A 63 13.09 -7.90 5.34
C TYR A 63 13.02 -7.55 6.82
N ASN A 64 13.41 -6.32 7.15
CA ASN A 64 13.18 -5.74 8.47
C ASN A 64 11.95 -4.84 8.45
N SER A 65 11.01 -5.05 9.38
CA SER A 65 9.83 -4.18 9.57
C SER A 65 10.20 -2.73 9.87
N ASP A 66 11.37 -2.49 10.47
CA ASP A 66 11.85 -1.15 10.85
C ASP A 66 12.16 -0.28 9.64
N SER A 67 12.32 -0.88 8.46
CA SER A 67 12.56 -0.15 7.21
C SER A 67 11.32 0.55 6.66
N LEU A 68 10.13 0.25 7.18
CA LEU A 68 8.87 0.83 6.73
C LEU A 68 8.56 2.14 7.49
N PRO A 69 7.88 3.11 6.88
CA PRO A 69 7.39 4.29 7.60
C PRO A 69 6.44 3.92 8.75
N VAL A 70 6.57 4.57 9.91
CA VAL A 70 5.81 4.28 11.14
C VAL A 70 4.29 4.32 10.90
N GLN A 71 3.82 5.26 10.08
CA GLN A 71 2.40 5.39 9.73
C GLN A 71 1.87 4.16 8.99
N TRP A 72 2.66 3.64 8.04
CA TRP A 72 2.32 2.41 7.32
C TRP A 72 2.45 1.17 8.18
N GLN A 73 3.45 1.12 9.08
CA GLN A 73 3.55 0.05 10.08
C GLN A 73 2.30 -0.01 10.98
N SER A 74 1.84 1.15 11.47
CA SER A 74 0.65 1.26 12.32
C SER A 74 -0.61 0.82 11.58
N TRP A 75 -0.71 1.12 10.28
CA TRP A 75 -1.79 0.64 9.43
C TRP A 75 -1.70 -0.88 9.20
N LEU A 76 -0.52 -1.43 8.86
CA LEU A 76 -0.32 -2.87 8.67
C LEU A 76 -0.67 -3.67 9.93
N ARG A 77 -0.34 -3.13 11.12
CA ARG A 77 -0.63 -3.75 12.43
C ARG A 77 -2.07 -3.55 12.91
N HIS A 78 -2.94 -2.93 12.11
CA HIS A 78 -4.33 -2.60 12.47
C HIS A 78 -4.50 -1.66 13.67
N THR A 79 -3.43 -1.02 14.16
CA THR A 79 -3.53 0.03 15.18
C THR A 79 -4.24 1.25 14.63
N ARG A 80 -4.04 1.54 13.34
CA ARG A 80 -4.74 2.60 12.60
C ARG A 80 -5.79 2.01 11.67
N HIS A 81 -7.01 2.56 11.69
CA HIS A 81 -8.10 2.07 10.85
C HIS A 81 -7.95 2.53 9.39
N GLU A 82 -7.64 3.81 9.18
CA GLU A 82 -7.47 4.43 7.86
C GLU A 82 -6.02 4.37 7.36
N PRO A 83 -5.80 4.21 6.05
CA PRO A 83 -4.45 4.27 5.49
C PRO A 83 -3.85 5.67 5.61
N PRO A 84 -2.52 5.79 5.68
CA PRO A 84 -1.86 7.08 5.61
C PRO A 84 -2.12 7.78 4.27
N THR A 85 -2.34 9.09 4.31
CA THR A 85 -2.38 9.97 3.13
C THR A 85 -1.02 10.59 2.89
N ALA A 86 -0.75 10.96 1.63
CA ALA A 86 0.53 11.54 1.20
C ALA A 86 0.94 12.78 2.02
N GLU A 87 -0.03 13.58 2.45
CA GLU A 87 0.17 14.81 3.23
C GLU A 87 0.79 14.54 4.61
N VAL A 88 0.44 13.41 5.24
CA VAL A 88 0.88 13.09 6.61
C VAL A 88 2.37 12.77 6.66
N PHE A 89 2.97 12.29 5.55
CA PHE A 89 4.40 11.95 5.50
C PHE A 89 5.33 13.16 5.47
N SER A 90 4.82 14.36 5.20
CA SER A 90 5.63 15.57 5.06
C SER A 90 5.93 16.28 6.38
N LEU A 91 5.38 15.78 7.50
CA LEU A 91 5.44 16.41 8.83
C LEU A 91 6.32 15.65 9.84
N ASP A 92 6.93 14.53 9.43
CA ASP A 92 7.84 13.71 10.24
C ASP A 92 9.32 13.98 9.87
#